data_AF-A0A5N6JZ62-F1
#
_entry.id   AF-A0A5N6JZ62-F1
#
_cell.length_a   1.000
_cell.length_b   1.000
_cell.length_c   1.000
_cell.angle_alpha   90.00
_cell.angle_beta   90.00
_cell.angle_gamma   90.00
#
_symmetry.space_group_name_H-M   'P 1'
#
loop_
_entity.id
_entity.type
_entity.pdbx_description
1 polymer ?
#
loop_
_entity_poly.entity_id
_entity_poly.type
_entity_poly.pdbx_seq_one_letter_code
_entity_poly.pdbx_strand_id
1 'polypeptide(L)'
;MNPYEVEHNIKTSSQSSGPRRRPSMSSFFNQLSQIETSTSTTDPSWHHNNPHAVPTPVDVAASYRLLQDQFLTLRTNNPSSAESNPLLDLLIDSITSQIDSPPTTISGCSQAYLDTIDRVPRKSLKPDETCPICGEKFLDDQYCLVVVLPCHSTHKFDLECVGPWLRLNGTCPLDRKKVGDGEERRKEQDSVRRGVEELLIRDEDGNVVDAAAERRREEQEESDGDDGMYA
;
A
#
# COMPACT_ATOMS: atom_id res chain seq x y z
N MET A 1 19.04 -37.78 -7.08
CA MET A 1 18.04 -37.34 -6.10
C MET A 1 16.67 -37.58 -6.71
N ASN A 2 15.80 -38.30 -6.00
CA ASN A 2 14.41 -38.42 -6.43
C ASN A 2 13.70 -37.07 -6.16
N PRO A 3 12.83 -36.59 -7.05
CA PRO A 3 12.13 -35.32 -6.84
C PRO A 3 11.22 -35.40 -5.61
N TYR A 4 11.23 -34.35 -4.79
CA TYR A 4 10.53 -34.20 -3.52
C TYR A 4 9.04 -34.61 -3.56
N GLU A 5 8.39 -34.36 -4.69
CA GLU A 5 6.98 -34.68 -4.95
C GLU A 5 6.68 -36.19 -4.84
N VAL A 6 7.65 -37.02 -5.24
CA VAL A 6 7.54 -38.50 -5.23
C VAL A 6 7.77 -39.05 -3.83
N GLU A 7 8.66 -38.43 -3.05
CA GLU A 7 8.98 -38.86 -1.68
C GLU A 7 7.83 -38.57 -0.70
N HIS A 8 7.03 -37.54 -0.99
CA HIS A 8 5.93 -37.11 -0.11
C HIS A 8 4.53 -37.49 -0.61
N ASN A 9 4.43 -38.34 -1.64
CA ASN A 9 3.15 -38.86 -2.17
C ASN A 9 2.15 -37.72 -2.48
N ILE A 10 2.66 -36.58 -2.94
CA ILE A 10 1.88 -35.39 -3.28
C ILE A 10 1.28 -35.67 -4.65
N LYS A 11 -0.06 -35.77 -4.72
CA LYS A 11 -0.74 -35.89 -6.01
C LYS A 11 -0.64 -34.54 -6.73
N THR A 12 0.24 -34.44 -7.71
CA THR A 12 0.28 -33.29 -8.63
C THR A 12 -0.99 -33.32 -9.49
N SER A 13 -2.08 -32.77 -8.96
CA SER A 13 -3.23 -32.45 -9.79
C SER A 13 -2.76 -31.37 -10.74
N SER A 14 -2.62 -31.70 -12.02
CA SER A 14 -2.46 -30.72 -13.09
C SER A 14 -3.75 -29.90 -13.14
N GLN A 15 -3.86 -28.90 -12.25
CA GLN A 15 -4.86 -27.87 -12.41
C GLN A 15 -4.58 -27.25 -13.77
N SER A 16 -5.56 -27.31 -14.66
CA SER A 16 -5.53 -26.60 -15.93
C SER A 16 -5.61 -25.11 -15.63
N SER A 17 -4.55 -24.53 -15.09
CA SER A 17 -4.38 -23.09 -15.08
C SER A 17 -4.12 -22.70 -16.52
N GLY A 18 -5.16 -22.27 -17.23
CA GLY A 18 -4.94 -21.50 -18.45
C GLY A 18 -3.93 -20.37 -18.17
N PRO A 19 -3.21 -19.88 -19.18
CA PRO A 19 -2.24 -18.80 -19.00
C PRO A 19 -2.94 -17.66 -18.26
N ARG A 20 -2.50 -17.33 -17.04
CA ARG A 20 -3.04 -16.18 -16.32
C ARG A 20 -2.66 -14.95 -17.12
N ARG A 21 -3.67 -14.21 -17.60
CA ARG A 21 -3.46 -12.93 -18.31
C ARG A 21 -2.96 -11.81 -17.40
N ARG A 22 -2.89 -12.08 -16.09
CA ARG A 22 -2.54 -11.11 -15.05
C ARG A 22 -1.23 -11.51 -14.34
N PRO A 23 -0.28 -10.58 -14.23
CA PRO A 23 0.93 -10.78 -13.44
C PRO A 23 0.62 -11.00 -11.96
N SER A 24 1.46 -11.79 -11.27
CA SER A 24 1.37 -11.93 -9.82
C SER A 24 1.82 -10.65 -9.11
N MET A 25 1.03 -10.18 -8.15
CA MET A 25 1.34 -9.00 -7.32
C MET A 25 2.19 -9.32 -6.07
N SER A 26 2.80 -10.51 -5.98
CA SER A 26 3.64 -10.87 -4.83
C SER A 26 4.79 -9.89 -4.60
N SER A 27 5.49 -9.47 -5.66
CA SER A 27 6.58 -8.50 -5.55
C SER A 27 6.10 -7.14 -5.05
N PHE A 28 4.91 -6.72 -5.48
CA PHE A 28 4.27 -5.49 -5.00
C PHE A 28 3.96 -5.57 -3.51
N PHE A 29 3.32 -6.65 -3.04
CA PHE A 29 2.99 -6.79 -1.62
C PHE A 29 4.24 -6.93 -0.73
N ASN A 30 5.29 -7.60 -1.22
CA ASN A 30 6.57 -7.65 -0.52
C ASN A 30 7.18 -6.25 -0.39
N GLN A 31 7.22 -5.47 -1.47
CA GLN A 31 7.72 -4.09 -1.43
C GLN A 31 6.87 -3.23 -0.47
N LEU A 32 5.54 -3.33 -0.56
CA LEU A 32 4.63 -2.57 0.28
C LEU A 32 4.80 -2.91 1.78
N SER A 33 5.03 -4.18 2.12
CA SER A 33 5.25 -4.61 3.51
C SER A 33 6.51 -4.01 4.14
N GLN A 34 7.52 -3.67 3.33
CA GLN A 34 8.74 -3.01 3.82
C GLN A 34 8.50 -1.53 4.14
N ILE A 35 7.48 -0.95 3.50
CA ILE A 35 7.20 0.49 3.52
C ILE A 35 6.06 0.83 4.49
N GLU A 36 5.14 -0.10 4.74
CA GLU A 36 4.13 0.08 5.78
C GLU A 36 4.77 0.03 7.16
N THR A 37 5.11 1.21 7.69
CA THR A 37 5.67 1.39 9.05
C THR A 37 4.68 1.04 10.17
N SER A 38 3.38 0.92 9.86
CA SER A 38 2.34 0.60 10.85
C SER A 38 2.27 -0.90 11.09
N THR A 39 2.58 -1.32 12.32
CA THR A 39 2.30 -2.63 12.95
C THR A 39 1.51 -3.59 12.06
N SER A 40 2.18 -4.58 11.48
CA SER A 40 1.50 -5.71 10.85
C SER A 40 0.53 -6.32 11.86
N THR A 41 -0.78 -6.22 11.60
CA THR A 41 -1.82 -6.82 12.45
C THR A 41 -1.76 -8.35 12.46
N THR A 42 -1.00 -8.94 11.55
CA THR A 42 -0.85 -10.38 11.35
C THR A 42 0.29 -11.00 12.15
N ASP A 43 1.32 -10.24 12.53
CA ASP A 43 2.45 -10.76 13.30
C ASP A 43 3.14 -9.64 14.09
N PRO A 44 2.96 -9.59 15.42
CA PRO A 44 3.57 -8.57 16.26
C PRO A 44 5.11 -8.65 16.30
N SER A 45 5.74 -9.69 15.73
CA SER A 45 7.21 -9.83 15.71
C SER A 45 7.92 -9.11 14.56
N TRP A 46 7.17 -8.66 13.54
CA TRP A 46 7.70 -7.83 12.45
C TRP A 46 7.59 -6.34 12.83
N HIS A 47 8.36 -5.96 13.84
CA HIS A 47 8.59 -4.57 14.19
C HIS A 47 9.82 -4.07 13.43
N HIS A 48 9.68 -2.97 12.68
CA HIS A 48 10.85 -2.20 12.25
C HIS A 48 11.65 -1.82 13.50
N ASN A 49 12.96 -2.06 13.50
CA ASN A 49 13.84 -1.76 14.64
C ASN A 49 13.81 -0.28 15.07
N ASN A 50 13.33 0.60 14.19
CA ASN A 50 13.10 2.00 14.49
C ASN A 50 11.61 2.36 14.26
N PRO A 51 10.83 2.63 15.32
CA PRO A 51 9.43 3.03 15.20
C PRO A 51 9.23 4.38 14.50
N HIS A 52 10.31 5.13 14.26
CA HIS A 52 10.30 6.43 13.60
C HIS A 52 10.81 6.39 12.15
N ALA A 53 11.09 5.21 11.60
CA ALA A 53 11.54 5.08 10.21
C ALA A 53 10.41 5.42 9.22
N VAL A 54 10.55 6.55 8.53
CA VAL A 54 9.70 6.87 7.38
C VAL A 54 10.23 6.18 6.12
N PRO A 55 9.34 5.76 5.21
CA PRO A 55 9.72 5.29 3.89
C PRO A 55 10.64 6.25 3.16
N THR A 56 11.67 5.73 2.50
CA THR A 56 12.43 6.59 1.59
C THR A 56 11.60 6.88 0.34
N PRO A 57 11.75 8.06 -0.30
CA PRO A 57 11.07 8.35 -1.55
C PRO A 57 11.34 7.32 -2.66
N VAL A 58 12.52 6.69 -2.63
CA VAL A 58 12.90 5.63 -3.58
C VAL A 58 12.06 4.38 -3.38
N ASP A 59 11.83 3.98 -2.13
CA ASP A 59 11.02 2.79 -1.82
C ASP A 59 9.54 3.02 -2.19
N VAL A 60 9.04 4.22 -1.90
CA VAL A 60 7.68 4.63 -2.29
C VAL A 60 7.55 4.58 -3.82
N ALA A 61 8.47 5.22 -4.55
CA ALA A 61 8.47 5.20 -6.02
C ALA A 61 8.54 3.78 -6.59
N ALA A 62 9.31 2.88 -5.96
CA ALA A 62 9.40 1.48 -6.37
C ALA A 62 8.03 0.76 -6.26
N SER A 63 7.25 1.03 -5.22
CA SER A 63 5.90 0.47 -5.09
C SER A 63 4.96 0.95 -6.18
N TYR A 64 5.00 2.25 -6.50
CA TYR A 64 4.21 2.80 -7.59
C TYR A 64 4.63 2.26 -8.96
N ARG A 65 5.93 2.01 -9.18
CA ARG A 65 6.42 1.36 -10.42
C ARG A 65 5.88 -0.05 -10.59
N LEU A 66 5.82 -0.84 -9.52
CA LEU A 66 5.23 -2.19 -9.57
C LEU A 66 3.73 -2.15 -9.89
N LEU A 67 2.99 -1.18 -9.34
CA LEU A 67 1.60 -0.96 -9.70
C LEU A 67 1.46 -0.50 -11.16
N GLN A 68 2.34 0.39 -11.63
CA GLN A 68 2.36 0.85 -13.02
C GLN A 68 2.58 -0.30 -13.99
N ASP A 69 3.55 -1.19 -13.71
CA ASP A 69 3.86 -2.36 -14.53
C ASP A 69 2.64 -3.30 -14.67
N GLN A 70 1.91 -3.50 -13.58
CA GLN A 70 0.65 -4.23 -13.60
C GLN A 70 -0.35 -3.57 -14.56
N PHE A 71 -0.57 -2.26 -14.42
CA PHE A 71 -1.58 -1.54 -15.21
C PHE A 71 -1.19 -1.45 -16.69
N LEU A 72 0.09 -1.31 -17.00
CA LEU A 72 0.62 -1.39 -18.35
C LEU A 72 0.38 -2.78 -18.97
N THR A 73 0.58 -3.85 -18.19
CA THR A 73 0.29 -5.22 -18.64
C THR A 73 -1.20 -5.44 -18.85
N LEU A 74 -2.06 -4.92 -17.97
CA LEU A 74 -3.51 -4.97 -18.17
C LEU A 74 -3.92 -4.20 -19.44
N ARG A 75 -3.26 -3.08 -19.74
CA ARG A 75 -3.50 -2.30 -20.95
C ARG A 75 -3.15 -3.09 -22.21
N THR A 76 -2.04 -3.82 -22.22
CA THR A 76 -1.64 -4.64 -23.38
C THR A 76 -2.53 -5.88 -23.56
N ASN A 77 -3.08 -6.42 -22.47
CA ASN A 77 -3.86 -7.66 -22.48
C ASN A 77 -5.37 -7.43 -22.62
N ASN A 78 -5.82 -6.17 -22.67
CA ASN A 78 -7.23 -5.82 -22.76
C ASN A 78 -7.87 -6.50 -23.99
N PRO A 79 -8.87 -7.39 -23.80
CA PRO A 79 -9.49 -8.15 -24.87
C PRO A 79 -10.30 -7.27 -25.85
N SER A 80 -10.67 -6.05 -25.44
CA SER A 80 -11.29 -5.04 -26.32
C SER A 80 -10.22 -4.21 -27.01
N SER A 81 -9.26 -4.85 -27.68
CA SER A 81 -8.10 -4.22 -28.31
C SER A 81 -8.41 -3.14 -29.38
N ALA A 82 -9.69 -2.90 -29.67
CA ALA A 82 -10.17 -1.84 -30.55
C ALA A 82 -10.60 -0.55 -29.80
N GLU A 83 -10.85 -0.61 -28.49
CA GLU A 83 -11.30 0.54 -27.69
C GLU A 83 -10.27 0.87 -26.60
N SER A 84 -9.75 2.09 -26.64
CA SER A 84 -8.92 2.65 -25.57
C SER A 84 -9.71 2.63 -24.25
N ASN A 85 -9.07 2.20 -23.15
CA ASN A 85 -9.64 2.31 -21.81
C ASN A 85 -9.18 3.62 -21.18
N PRO A 86 -9.97 4.72 -21.30
CA PRO A 86 -9.54 6.04 -20.85
C PRO A 86 -9.30 6.09 -19.34
N LEU A 87 -10.03 5.29 -18.56
CA LEU A 87 -9.82 5.22 -17.12
C LEU A 87 -8.43 4.66 -16.81
N LEU A 88 -8.05 3.55 -17.43
CA LEU A 88 -6.77 2.91 -17.18
C LEU A 88 -5.60 3.83 -17.55
N ASP A 89 -5.69 4.56 -18.67
CA ASP A 89 -4.68 5.55 -19.05
C ASP A 89 -4.57 6.69 -18.02
N LEU A 90 -5.70 7.23 -17.54
CA LEU A 90 -5.70 8.25 -16.48
C LEU A 90 -5.08 7.74 -15.17
N LEU A 91 -5.28 6.46 -14.83
CA LEU A 91 -4.66 5.85 -13.65
C LEU A 91 -3.14 5.69 -13.85
N ILE A 92 -2.69 5.28 -15.04
CA ILE A 92 -1.27 5.17 -15.37
C ILE A 92 -0.59 6.54 -15.31
N ASP A 93 -1.22 7.59 -15.83
CA ASP A 93 -0.71 8.96 -15.75
C ASP A 93 -0.63 9.45 -14.29
N SER A 94 -1.66 9.17 -13.49
CA SER A 94 -1.67 9.47 -12.06
C SER A 94 -0.57 8.74 -11.30
N ILE A 95 -0.26 7.50 -11.67
CA ILE A 95 0.85 6.74 -11.07
C ILE A 95 2.19 7.31 -11.50
N THR A 96 2.34 7.70 -12.77
CA THR A 96 3.56 8.31 -13.31
C THR A 96 3.89 9.61 -12.56
N SER A 97 2.91 10.47 -12.34
CA SER A 97 3.09 11.69 -11.54
C SER A 97 3.53 11.39 -10.10
N GLN A 98 3.07 10.28 -9.51
CA GLN A 98 3.47 9.86 -8.17
C GLN A 98 4.85 9.20 -8.15
N ILE A 99 5.33 8.65 -9.26
CA ILE A 99 6.71 8.16 -9.38
C ILE A 99 7.69 9.34 -9.47
N ASP A 100 7.33 10.37 -10.24
CA ASP A 100 8.17 11.57 -10.41
C ASP A 100 8.21 12.46 -9.16
N SER A 101 7.14 12.44 -8.37
CA SER A 101 7.04 13.15 -7.09
C SER A 101 6.44 12.22 -6.02
N PRO A 102 7.25 11.31 -5.45
CA PRO A 102 6.78 10.32 -4.48
C PRO A 102 6.14 10.96 -3.25
N PRO A 103 4.94 10.51 -2.84
CA PRO A 103 4.34 11.01 -1.62
C PRO A 103 5.18 10.61 -0.40
N THR A 104 5.22 11.50 0.60
CA THR A 104 5.98 11.26 1.83
C THR A 104 5.33 10.23 2.77
N THR A 105 4.06 9.90 2.52
CA THR A 105 3.27 8.94 3.31
C THR A 105 2.36 8.14 2.38
N ILE A 106 2.17 6.86 2.69
CA ILE A 106 1.21 6.00 1.98
C ILE A 106 -0.11 6.07 2.74
N SER A 107 -1.11 6.69 2.11
CA SER A 107 -2.46 6.90 2.66
C SER A 107 -3.46 5.82 2.22
N GLY A 108 -2.95 4.68 1.75
CA GLY A 108 -3.77 3.57 1.30
C GLY A 108 -4.48 2.82 2.42
N CYS A 109 -5.50 2.06 2.03
CA CYS A 109 -6.27 1.24 2.96
C CYS A 109 -5.41 0.09 3.53
N SER A 110 -5.76 -0.42 4.71
CA SER A 110 -5.15 -1.63 5.25
C SER A 110 -5.58 -2.88 4.49
N GLN A 111 -4.82 -3.97 4.67
CA GLN A 111 -5.23 -5.28 4.18
C GLN A 111 -6.54 -5.74 4.85
N ALA A 112 -6.69 -5.48 6.15
CA ALA A 112 -7.91 -5.81 6.89
C ALA A 112 -9.14 -5.14 6.28
N TYR A 113 -9.04 -3.87 5.87
CA TYR A 113 -10.12 -3.21 5.16
C TYR A 113 -10.48 -3.92 3.85
N LEU A 114 -9.48 -4.24 3.00
CA LEU A 114 -9.73 -4.95 1.73
C LEU A 114 -10.46 -6.29 1.91
N ASP A 115 -10.18 -7.00 3.01
CA ASP A 115 -10.80 -8.28 3.31
C ASP A 115 -12.29 -8.12 3.66
N THR A 116 -12.65 -7.00 4.29
CA THR A 116 -14.02 -6.64 4.71
C THR A 116 -14.87 -5.98 3.62
N ILE A 117 -14.31 -5.61 2.47
CA ILE A 117 -15.08 -4.96 1.40
C ILE A 117 -16.21 -5.89 0.92
N ASP A 118 -17.40 -5.32 0.76
CA ASP A 118 -18.60 -6.01 0.28
C ASP A 118 -18.34 -6.76 -1.03
N ARG A 119 -18.60 -8.07 -0.99
CA ARG A 119 -18.48 -8.97 -2.14
C ARG A 119 -19.77 -8.99 -2.94
N VAL A 120 -19.65 -8.94 -4.26
CA VAL A 120 -20.80 -9.11 -5.15
C VAL A 120 -20.89 -10.59 -5.53
N PRO A 121 -21.99 -11.28 -5.19
CA PRO A 121 -22.12 -12.70 -5.53
C PRO A 121 -22.19 -12.87 -7.05
N ARG A 122 -21.49 -13.86 -7.58
CA ARG A 122 -21.44 -14.17 -9.03
C ARG A 122 -22.82 -14.25 -9.68
N LYS A 123 -23.82 -14.77 -8.94
CA LYS A 123 -25.21 -14.92 -9.41
C LYS A 123 -25.94 -13.58 -9.66
N SER A 124 -25.50 -12.50 -9.02
CA SER A 124 -26.08 -11.16 -9.19
C SER A 124 -25.41 -10.34 -10.30
N LEU A 125 -24.29 -10.82 -10.84
CA LEU A 125 -23.56 -10.15 -11.90
C LEU A 125 -24.24 -10.42 -13.24
N LYS A 126 -24.36 -9.38 -14.05
CA LYS A 126 -24.82 -9.51 -15.44
C LYS A 126 -23.69 -10.06 -16.31
N PRO A 127 -24.00 -10.79 -17.38
CA PRO A 127 -22.99 -11.36 -18.29
C PRO A 127 -22.14 -10.31 -19.02
N ASP A 128 -22.62 -9.07 -19.12
CA ASP A 128 -21.93 -7.99 -19.81
C ASP A 128 -21.25 -7.00 -18.86
N GLU A 129 -21.34 -7.23 -17.54
CA GLU A 129 -20.61 -6.40 -16.57
C GLU A 129 -19.11 -6.70 -16.64
N THR A 130 -18.32 -5.65 -16.87
CA THR A 130 -16.86 -5.69 -16.99
C THR A 130 -16.19 -4.93 -15.85
N CYS A 131 -14.96 -5.30 -15.53
CA CYS A 131 -14.12 -4.53 -14.63
C CYS A 131 -13.65 -3.24 -15.32
N PRO A 132 -13.87 -2.05 -14.73
CA PRO A 132 -13.43 -0.79 -15.34
C PRO A 132 -11.90 -0.66 -15.52
N ILE A 133 -11.11 -1.41 -14.74
CA ILE A 133 -9.64 -1.33 -14.75
C ILE A 133 -9.07 -2.22 -15.87
N CYS A 134 -9.37 -3.53 -15.86
CA CYS A 134 -8.80 -4.46 -16.85
C CYS A 134 -9.65 -4.63 -18.12
N GLY A 135 -10.92 -4.21 -18.11
CA GLY A 135 -11.84 -4.35 -19.24
C GLY A 135 -12.44 -5.75 -19.44
N GLU A 136 -12.05 -6.74 -18.65
CA GLU A 136 -12.55 -8.11 -18.74
C GLU A 136 -13.95 -8.24 -18.13
N LYS A 137 -14.80 -9.11 -18.69
CA LYS A 137 -16.09 -9.45 -18.10
C LYS A 137 -15.88 -10.24 -16.83
N PHE A 138 -16.62 -9.92 -15.77
CA PHE A 138 -16.47 -10.64 -14.51
C PHE A 138 -16.80 -12.12 -14.63
N LEU A 139 -17.78 -12.48 -15.47
CA LEU A 139 -18.20 -13.87 -15.59
C LEU A 139 -17.27 -14.73 -16.46
N ASP A 140 -16.32 -14.14 -17.19
CA ASP A 140 -15.33 -14.86 -17.99
C ASP A 140 -14.28 -15.57 -17.11
N ASP A 141 -14.05 -15.05 -15.89
CA ASP A 141 -13.23 -15.71 -14.88
C ASP A 141 -14.08 -16.68 -14.05
N GLN A 142 -13.63 -17.94 -13.91
CA GLN A 142 -14.28 -18.96 -13.09
C GLN A 142 -14.30 -18.58 -11.60
N TYR A 143 -13.26 -17.89 -11.12
CA TYR A 143 -13.06 -17.55 -9.71
C TYR A 143 -13.15 -16.05 -9.46
N CYS A 144 -14.00 -15.36 -10.23
CA CYS A 144 -14.14 -13.91 -10.16
C CYS A 144 -14.37 -13.40 -8.73
N LEU A 145 -13.48 -12.55 -8.24
CA LEU A 145 -13.59 -11.94 -6.91
C LEU A 145 -14.01 -10.49 -7.03
N VAL A 146 -15.31 -10.26 -7.19
CA VAL A 146 -15.87 -8.92 -7.42
C VAL A 146 -16.23 -8.24 -6.11
N VAL A 147 -15.79 -6.99 -5.97
CA VAL A 147 -16.11 -6.11 -4.86
C VAL A 147 -16.91 -4.90 -5.32
N VAL A 148 -17.70 -4.33 -4.41
CA VAL A 148 -18.32 -3.02 -4.59
C VAL A 148 -17.76 -2.05 -3.56
N LEU A 149 -17.28 -0.89 -4.00
CA LEU A 149 -16.78 0.14 -3.09
C LEU A 149 -17.93 0.92 -2.44
N PRO A 150 -17.78 1.38 -1.20
CA PRO A 150 -18.85 2.05 -0.45
C PRO A 150 -19.23 3.43 -1.02
N CYS A 151 -18.40 4.01 -1.90
CA CYS A 151 -18.64 5.32 -2.48
C CYS A 151 -19.81 5.34 -3.48
N HIS A 152 -20.10 4.23 -4.17
CA HIS A 152 -21.25 4.10 -5.06
C HIS A 152 -21.54 2.62 -5.41
N SER A 153 -22.82 2.26 -5.53
CA SER A 153 -23.26 0.88 -5.81
C SER A 153 -22.84 0.33 -7.19
N THR A 154 -22.50 1.20 -8.13
CA THR A 154 -21.99 0.81 -9.46
C THR A 154 -20.47 0.72 -9.52
N HIS A 155 -19.75 1.10 -8.45
CA HIS A 155 -18.29 1.05 -8.40
C HIS A 155 -17.84 -0.37 -8.05
N LYS A 156 -18.02 -1.26 -9.02
CA LYS A 156 -17.65 -2.67 -8.94
C LYS A 156 -16.32 -2.91 -9.63
N PHE A 157 -15.47 -3.68 -8.99
CA PHE A 157 -14.16 -4.04 -9.53
C PHE A 157 -13.80 -5.46 -9.19
N ASP A 158 -12.87 -6.02 -9.94
CA ASP A 158 -12.14 -7.20 -9.50
C ASP A 158 -11.19 -6.79 -8.36
N LEU A 159 -11.18 -7.55 -7.27
CA LEU A 159 -10.33 -7.28 -6.12
C LEU A 159 -8.85 -7.23 -6.51
N GLU A 160 -8.41 -8.09 -7.43
CA GLU A 160 -7.00 -8.11 -7.86
C GLU A 160 -6.59 -6.86 -8.63
N CYS A 161 -7.55 -6.19 -9.28
CA CYS A 161 -7.31 -4.95 -10.02
C CYS A 161 -7.38 -3.72 -9.11
N VAL A 162 -8.38 -3.66 -8.23
CA VAL A 162 -8.60 -2.47 -7.39
C VAL A 162 -7.77 -2.50 -6.10
N GLY A 163 -7.48 -3.69 -5.57
CA GLY A 163 -6.77 -3.88 -4.30
C GLY A 163 -5.43 -3.16 -4.25
N PRO A 164 -4.50 -3.39 -5.20
CA PRO A 164 -3.22 -2.67 -5.26
C PRO A 164 -3.37 -1.14 -5.30
N TRP A 165 -4.35 -0.63 -6.06
CA TRP A 165 -4.65 0.80 -6.11
C TRP A 165 -5.08 1.34 -4.74
N LEU A 166 -6.00 0.65 -4.06
CA LEU A 166 -6.49 1.04 -2.74
C LEU A 166 -5.40 1.01 -1.67
N ARG A 167 -4.50 0.02 -1.74
CA ARG A 167 -3.37 -0.13 -0.81
C ARG A 167 -2.33 0.99 -0.89
N LEU A 168 -2.24 1.68 -2.03
CA LEU A 168 -1.37 2.86 -2.17
C LEU A 168 -2.13 4.19 -2.01
N ASN A 169 -3.29 4.32 -2.65
CA ASN A 169 -3.96 5.61 -2.84
C ASN A 169 -5.18 5.82 -1.92
N GLY A 170 -5.78 4.74 -1.39
CA GLY A 170 -6.93 4.84 -0.48
C GLY A 170 -8.18 5.48 -1.09
N THR A 171 -8.27 5.56 -2.41
CA THR A 171 -9.33 6.27 -3.14
C THR A 171 -9.93 5.41 -4.23
N CYS A 172 -11.21 5.62 -4.52
CA CYS A 172 -11.86 4.94 -5.64
C CYS A 172 -11.27 5.39 -6.98
N PRO A 173 -10.93 4.46 -7.90
CA PRO A 173 -10.41 4.81 -9.23
C PRO A 173 -11.37 5.66 -10.09
N LEU A 174 -12.69 5.56 -9.86
CA LEU A 174 -13.71 6.22 -10.69
C LEU A 174 -14.04 7.64 -10.21
N ASP A 175 -14.28 7.83 -8.92
CA ASP A 175 -14.74 9.13 -8.37
C ASP A 175 -13.73 9.79 -7.42
N ARG A 176 -12.57 9.16 -7.19
CA ARG A 176 -11.49 9.63 -6.30
C ARG A 176 -11.93 9.86 -4.85
N LYS A 177 -13.13 9.45 -4.45
CA LYS A 177 -13.54 9.52 -3.05
C LYS A 177 -12.69 8.56 -2.23
N LYS A 178 -12.30 9.01 -1.04
CA LYS A 178 -11.59 8.17 -0.08
C LYS A 178 -12.48 7.01 0.35
N VAL A 179 -11.86 5.85 0.53
CA VAL A 179 -12.53 4.64 0.96
C VAL A 179 -11.73 3.97 2.07
N GLY A 180 -12.43 3.32 2.99
CA GLY A 180 -11.83 2.59 4.10
C GLY A 180 -11.11 3.46 5.11
N ASP A 181 -10.10 2.86 5.72
CA ASP A 181 -9.33 3.37 6.87
C ASP A 181 -8.12 4.23 6.48
N GLY A 182 -7.91 4.50 5.18
CA GLY A 182 -6.76 5.25 4.69
C GLY A 182 -6.67 6.69 5.24
N GLU A 183 -7.80 7.34 5.49
CA GLU A 183 -7.81 8.67 6.11
C GLU A 183 -7.39 8.65 7.58
N GLU A 184 -7.88 7.67 8.34
CA GLU A 184 -7.56 7.50 9.76
C GLU A 184 -6.07 7.18 9.92
N ARG A 185 -5.55 6.26 9.11
CA ARG A 185 -4.11 5.92 9.06
C ARG A 185 -3.25 7.13 8.69
N ARG A 186 -3.68 7.95 7.73
CA ARG A 186 -2.95 9.18 7.38
C ARG A 186 -2.92 10.18 8.55
N LYS A 187 -4.05 10.38 9.23
CA LYS A 187 -4.12 11.26 10.40
C LYS A 187 -3.24 10.76 11.55
N GLU A 188 -3.21 9.45 11.77
CA GLU A 188 -2.34 8.82 12.75
C GLU A 188 -0.87 9.05 12.41
N GLN A 189 -0.46 8.78 11.16
CA GLN A 189 0.90 9.06 10.68
C GLN A 189 1.27 10.53 10.81
N ASP A 190 0.39 11.46 10.41
CA ASP A 190 0.63 12.91 10.53
C ASP A 190 0.74 13.34 12.01
N SER A 191 -0.06 12.74 12.91
CA SER A 191 0.01 13.01 14.35
C SER A 191 1.34 12.52 14.95
N VAL A 192 1.77 11.31 14.59
CA VAL A 192 3.06 10.76 15.01
C VAL A 192 4.20 11.63 14.49
N ARG A 193 4.16 12.05 13.21
CA ARG A 193 5.18 12.92 12.62
C ARG A 193 5.31 14.26 13.34
N ARG A 194 4.19 14.93 13.63
CA ARG A 194 4.20 16.21 14.38
C ARG A 194 4.73 16.03 15.80
N GLY A 195 4.35 14.95 16.48
CA GLY A 195 4.86 14.65 17.82
C GLY A 195 6.39 14.41 17.81
N VAL A 196 6.91 13.77 16.76
CA VAL A 196 8.37 13.59 16.58
C VAL A 196 9.06 14.91 16.26
N GLU A 197 8.50 15.73 15.39
CA GLU A 197 9.07 17.05 15.06
C GLU A 197 9.12 17.98 16.29
N GLU A 198 8.15 17.89 17.20
CA GLU A 198 8.15 18.61 18.47
C GLU A 198 9.21 18.08 19.46
N LEU A 199 9.61 16.80 19.35
CA LEU A 199 10.67 16.19 20.16
C LEU A 199 12.08 16.45 19.61
N LEU A 200 12.21 16.87 18.35
CA LEU A 200 13.49 17.14 17.70
C LEU A 200 13.71 18.65 17.58
N ILE A 201 14.59 19.23 18.40
CA ILE A 201 14.94 20.66 18.38
C ILE A 201 16.24 20.83 17.58
N ARG A 202 16.45 22.02 17.02
CA ARG A 202 17.75 22.42 16.47
C ARG A 202 18.54 23.19 17.52
N ASP A 203 19.75 22.75 17.84
CA ASP A 203 20.67 23.48 18.71
C ASP A 203 21.21 24.75 18.02
N GLU A 204 21.98 25.56 18.75
CA GLU A 204 22.57 26.81 18.23
C GLU A 204 23.52 26.59 17.05
N ASP A 205 24.09 25.39 16.93
CA ASP A 205 24.98 24.96 15.84
C ASP A 205 24.22 24.39 14.62
N GLY A 206 22.89 24.26 14.73
CA GLY A 206 22.00 23.77 13.67
C GLY A 206 21.88 22.25 13.57
N ASN A 207 22.41 21.50 14.53
CA ASN A 207 22.24 20.05 14.63
C ASN A 207 20.87 19.69 15.21
N VAL A 208 20.34 18.54 14.78
CA VAL A 208 19.08 18.01 15.30
C VAL A 208 19.36 17.23 16.59
N VAL A 209 18.81 17.72 17.69
CA VAL A 209 18.99 17.21 19.04
C VAL A 209 17.64 16.82 19.66
N ASP A 210 17.64 15.79 20.51
CA ASP A 210 16.43 15.37 21.23
C ASP A 210 16.13 16.37 22.35
N ALA A 211 14.94 16.97 22.31
CA ALA A 211 14.48 17.99 23.25
C ALA A 211 14.60 17.57 24.73
N ALA A 212 14.36 16.29 25.02
CA ALA A 212 14.42 15.75 26.37
C ALA A 212 15.87 15.44 26.78
N ALA A 213 16.74 15.13 25.83
CA ALA A 213 18.18 14.98 26.08
C ALA A 213 18.85 16.34 26.33
N GLU A 214 18.48 17.38 25.57
CA GLU A 214 18.97 18.76 25.73
C GLU A 214 18.67 19.28 27.14
N ARG A 215 17.40 19.21 27.57
CA ARG A 215 16.97 19.67 28.90
C ARG A 215 17.70 18.95 30.04
N ARG A 216 17.96 17.65 29.89
CA ARG A 216 18.74 16.88 30.88
C ARG A 216 20.19 17.30 30.95
N ARG A 217 20.77 17.73 29.82
CA ARG A 217 22.13 18.27 29.76
C ARG A 217 22.21 19.62 30.47
N GLU A 218 21.27 20.52 30.17
CA GLU A 218 21.18 21.84 30.81
C GLU A 218 21.00 21.72 32.33
N GLU A 219 20.11 20.85 32.81
CA GLU A 219 19.91 20.57 34.24
C GLU A 219 21.18 20.03 34.93
N GLN A 220 21.98 19.24 34.22
CA GLN A 220 23.22 18.66 34.74
C GLN A 220 24.36 19.69 34.80
N GLU A 221 24.46 20.57 33.79
CA GLU A 221 25.41 21.68 33.78
C GLU A 221 25.10 22.74 34.86
N GLU A 222 23.82 22.98 35.13
CA GLU A 222 23.38 23.90 36.20
C GLU A 222 23.67 23.33 37.61
N SER A 223 23.60 22.00 37.77
CA SER A 223 23.94 21.29 39.02
C SER A 223 25.44 21.29 39.32
N ASP A 224 26.29 21.14 38.30
CA ASP A 224 27.76 21.04 38.48
C ASP A 224 28.43 22.43 38.64
N GLY A 225 27.69 23.52 38.40
CA GLY A 225 28.18 24.90 38.49
C GLY A 225 28.18 25.53 39.90
N ASP A 226 27.53 24.92 40.90
CA ASP A 226 27.37 25.50 42.26
C ASP A 226 28.42 25.00 43.29
N ASP A 227 29.21 23.98 42.97
CA ASP A 227 30.14 23.34 43.93
C ASP A 227 31.52 24.05 44.07
N GLY A 228 31.65 25.30 43.60
CA GLY A 228 32.94 25.94 43.34
C GLY A 228 33.28 27.25 44.06
N MET A 229 32.58 27.69 45.12
CA MET A 229 32.85 29.02 45.71
C MET A 229 32.98 29.16 47.23
N TYR A 230 33.38 28.10 47.96
CA TYR A 230 33.85 28.27 49.34
C TYR A 230 35.01 27.33 49.68
N ALA A 231 36.24 27.76 49.40
CA ALA A 231 37.46 27.29 50.05
C ALA A 231 38.47 28.43 50.22
#